data_AF-A0A7S2UVS6-F1
#
_entry.id   AF-A0A7S2UVS6-F1
#
_cell.length_a   1.000
_cell.length_b   1.000
_cell.length_c   1.000
_cell.angle_alpha   90.00
_cell.angle_beta   90.00
_cell.angle_gamma   90.00
#
_symmetry.space_group_name_H-M   'P 1'
#
loop_
_entity.id
_entity.type
_entity.pdbx_description
1 polymer ?
#
loop_
_entity_poly.entity_id
_entity_poly.type
_entity_poly.pdbx_seq_one_letter_code
_entity_poly.pdbx_strand_id
1 'polypeptide(L)'
;SCPARRGGCSLTGAITREEAPGTMLYLFGGADRSQTHYNDLHQFDLAEGKWEQLFPVGPVAASLAADCLRPPSPRSGHVCVSLVWPKGEAGDHSLLIFGGSNLATGESFNDLHRFSIAQRQWCAVEVTGPPPVERNSHSATYLRGSGTRTGVEEGT
;
A
#
# COMPACT_ATOMS: atom_id res chain seq x y z
N SER A 1 -12.82 -10.04 -9.18
CA SER A 1 -13.01 -9.75 -10.62
C SER A 1 -11.66 -9.37 -11.19
N CYS A 2 -11.41 -9.59 -12.48
CA CYS A 2 -10.17 -9.12 -13.11
C CYS A 2 -10.13 -7.58 -13.15
N PRO A 3 -8.96 -6.94 -12.94
CA PRO A 3 -8.85 -5.50 -13.06
C PRO A 3 -9.10 -5.04 -14.51
N ALA A 4 -9.79 -3.92 -14.65
CA ALA A 4 -9.98 -3.24 -15.94
C ALA A 4 -8.63 -2.88 -16.60
N ARG A 5 -8.62 -2.71 -17.94
CA ARG A 5 -7.41 -2.25 -18.67
C ARG A 5 -7.01 -0.85 -18.20
N ARG A 6 -5.79 -0.71 -17.72
CA ARG A 6 -5.27 0.54 -17.14
C ARG A 6 -3.74 0.62 -17.27
N GLY A 7 -3.21 1.84 -17.24
CA GLY A 7 -1.78 2.14 -17.15
C GLY A 7 -1.46 2.91 -15.86
N GLY A 8 -0.17 2.99 -15.51
CA GLY A 8 0.28 3.74 -14.33
C GLY A 8 -0.19 3.15 -12.98
N CYS A 9 -0.70 1.92 -12.96
CA CYS A 9 -0.91 1.15 -11.73
C CYS A 9 0.42 0.61 -11.21
N SER A 10 0.50 0.34 -9.91
CA SER A 10 1.61 -0.40 -9.32
C SER A 10 1.25 -1.88 -9.15
N LEU A 11 2.21 -2.77 -9.41
CA LEU A 11 2.13 -4.20 -9.14
C LEU A 11 3.27 -4.58 -8.18
N THR A 12 2.95 -5.16 -7.03
CA THR A 12 3.95 -5.56 -6.02
C THR A 12 3.66 -6.95 -5.50
N GLY A 13 4.70 -7.75 -5.24
CA GLY A 13 4.54 -9.08 -4.65
C GLY A 13 4.70 -9.01 -3.13
N ALA A 14 3.78 -9.61 -2.38
CA ALA A 14 3.95 -9.80 -0.94
C ALA A 14 4.04 -11.28 -0.58
N ILE A 15 4.98 -11.61 0.30
CA ILE A 15 5.11 -12.94 0.89
C ILE A 15 4.44 -12.88 2.26
N THR A 16 3.25 -13.47 2.36
CA THR A 16 2.54 -13.62 3.63
C THR A 16 2.92 -14.95 4.26
N ARG A 17 3.36 -14.92 5.52
CA ARG A 17 3.62 -16.16 6.28
C ARG A 17 2.35 -16.60 6.99
N GLU A 18 1.40 -17.23 6.29
CA GLU A 18 0.37 -18.09 6.91
C GLU A 18 -0.40 -18.95 5.89
N GLU A 19 -0.55 -20.24 6.25
CA GLU A 19 -1.35 -21.38 5.74
C GLU A 19 -1.53 -21.70 4.24
N ALA A 20 -1.03 -20.88 3.30
CA ALA A 20 -0.79 -21.32 1.93
C ALA A 20 0.58 -20.84 1.45
N PRO A 21 1.40 -21.64 0.75
CA PRO A 21 2.67 -21.19 0.20
C PRO A 21 2.40 -20.40 -1.09
N GLY A 22 1.68 -19.29 -0.99
CA GLY A 22 1.32 -18.46 -2.12
C GLY A 22 2.02 -17.11 -2.01
N THR A 23 2.95 -16.83 -2.92
CA THR A 23 3.29 -15.43 -3.18
C THR A 23 2.07 -14.78 -3.81
N MET A 24 1.59 -13.68 -3.23
CA MET A 24 0.45 -12.93 -3.78
C MET A 24 0.98 -11.71 -4.53
N LEU A 25 0.43 -11.41 -5.70
CA LEU A 25 0.65 -10.11 -6.35
C LEU A 25 -0.50 -9.18 -5.99
N TYR A 26 -0.18 -7.91 -5.75
CA TYR A 26 -1.14 -6.86 -5.47
C TYR A 26 -1.04 -5.77 -6.53
N LEU A 27 -2.18 -5.39 -7.09
CA LEU A 27 -2.30 -4.30 -8.06
C LEU A 27 -3.17 -3.19 -7.46
N PHE A 28 -2.65 -1.97 -7.45
CA PHE A 28 -3.42 -0.80 -6.98
C PHE A 28 -3.48 0.30 -8.04
N GLY A 29 -4.66 0.92 -8.15
CA GLY A 29 -4.90 2.16 -8.87
C GLY A 29 -4.62 2.11 -10.37
N GLY A 30 -4.05 3.19 -10.90
CA GLY A 30 -3.84 3.42 -12.33
C GLY A 30 -4.98 4.22 -12.97
N ALA A 31 -4.91 4.39 -14.29
CA ALA A 31 -5.92 5.07 -15.08
C ALA A 31 -6.11 4.41 -16.44
N ASP A 32 -7.31 4.50 -17.01
CA ASP A 32 -7.58 4.07 -18.38
C ASP A 32 -7.40 5.20 -19.40
N ARG A 33 -7.62 4.87 -20.68
CA ARG A 33 -7.49 5.85 -21.78
C ARG A 33 -8.55 6.94 -21.76
N SER A 34 -9.67 6.73 -21.06
CA SER A 34 -10.69 7.76 -20.81
C SER A 34 -10.36 8.65 -19.61
N GLN A 35 -9.15 8.56 -19.06
CA GLN A 35 -8.72 9.31 -17.87
C GLN A 35 -9.52 8.96 -16.60
N THR A 36 -10.25 7.84 -16.59
CA THR A 36 -10.84 7.34 -15.35
C THR A 36 -9.72 6.77 -14.50
N HIS A 37 -9.48 7.39 -13.35
CA HIS A 37 -8.50 6.95 -12.37
C HIS A 37 -9.15 5.99 -11.37
N TYR A 38 -8.36 5.05 -10.88
CA TYR A 38 -8.82 4.00 -9.99
C TYR A 38 -8.11 4.09 -8.63
N ASN A 39 -8.77 3.63 -7.57
CA ASN A 39 -8.22 3.36 -6.24
C ASN A 39 -8.64 1.97 -5.72
N ASP A 40 -9.03 1.06 -6.61
CA ASP A 40 -9.29 -0.33 -6.26
C ASP A 40 -7.98 -1.08 -6.01
N LEU A 41 -8.06 -2.08 -5.13
CA LEU A 41 -6.99 -3.01 -4.86
C LEU A 41 -7.39 -4.39 -5.38
N HIS A 42 -6.50 -5.02 -6.14
CA HIS A 42 -6.67 -6.38 -6.62
C HIS A 42 -5.54 -7.24 -6.10
N GLN A 43 -5.84 -8.51 -5.82
CA GLN A 43 -4.84 -9.54 -5.56
C GLN A 43 -4.88 -10.61 -6.65
N PHE A 44 -3.72 -11.16 -6.97
CA PHE A 44 -3.57 -12.32 -7.82
C PHE A 44 -2.90 -13.44 -7.05
N ASP A 45 -3.61 -14.56 -6.95
CA ASP A 45 -3.06 -15.78 -6.41
C ASP A 45 -2.19 -16.46 -7.48
N LEU A 46 -0.87 -16.53 -7.24
CA LEU A 46 0.07 -17.18 -8.16
C LEU A 46 -0.10 -18.70 -8.22
N ALA A 47 -0.60 -19.33 -7.16
CA ALA A 47 -0.85 -20.77 -7.14
C ALA A 47 -2.12 -21.13 -7.92
N GLU A 48 -3.19 -20.36 -7.74
CA GLU A 48 -4.47 -20.61 -8.43
C GLU A 48 -4.59 -19.93 -9.81
N GLY A 49 -3.78 -18.92 -10.07
CA GLY A 49 -3.85 -18.12 -11.29
C GLY A 49 -5.11 -17.24 -11.37
N LYS A 50 -5.63 -16.74 -10.24
CA LYS A 50 -6.90 -16.03 -10.16
C LYS A 50 -6.78 -14.62 -9.62
N TRP A 51 -7.54 -13.71 -10.22
CA TRP A 51 -7.71 -12.32 -9.78
C TRP A 51 -8.94 -12.15 -8.88
N GLU A 52 -8.74 -11.48 -7.75
CA GLU A 52 -9.80 -11.06 -6.83
C GLU A 52 -9.67 -9.55 -6.55
N GLN A 53 -10.80 -8.85 -6.54
CA GLN A 53 -10.82 -7.47 -6.07
C GLN A 53 -10.97 -7.49 -4.56
N LEU A 54 -10.04 -6.84 -3.87
CA LEU A 54 -10.10 -6.67 -2.43
C LEU A 54 -10.95 -5.45 -2.12
N PHE A 55 -12.06 -5.71 -1.43
CA PHE A 55 -12.82 -4.65 -0.78
C PHE A 55 -12.23 -4.46 0.62
N PRO A 56 -12.12 -3.20 1.10
CA PRO A 56 -11.93 -2.97 2.52
C PRO A 56 -13.00 -3.77 3.26
N VAL A 57 -12.65 -4.39 4.38
CA VAL A 57 -13.70 -4.93 5.26
C VAL A 57 -14.68 -3.78 5.50
N GLY A 58 -15.99 -4.07 5.39
CA GLY A 58 -17.06 -3.05 5.47
C GLY A 58 -17.01 -2.23 6.77
N PRO A 59 -18.03 -1.44 7.13
CA PRO A 59 -18.01 -0.71 8.38
C PRO A 59 -18.02 -1.69 9.58
N VAL A 60 -16.84 -2.19 9.96
CA VAL A 60 -16.63 -3.00 11.15
C VAL A 60 -16.63 -2.00 12.30
N ALA A 61 -17.82 -1.86 12.88
CA ALA A 61 -18.15 -1.35 14.20
C ALA A 61 -17.20 -0.26 14.73
N ALA A 62 -17.59 1.02 14.57
CA ALA A 62 -17.50 2.15 15.51
C ALA A 62 -16.30 2.31 16.48
N SER A 63 -15.21 1.56 16.33
CA SER A 63 -14.16 1.33 17.34
C SER A 63 -12.76 1.30 16.72
N LEU A 64 -12.64 1.37 15.39
CA LEU A 64 -11.35 1.55 14.73
C LEU A 64 -11.07 3.06 14.69
N ALA A 65 -9.82 3.45 15.00
CA ALA A 65 -9.39 4.84 14.95
C ALA A 65 -9.82 5.48 13.61
N ALA A 66 -10.24 6.75 13.63
CA ALA A 66 -10.81 7.45 12.46
C ALA A 66 -9.94 7.35 11.20
N ASP A 67 -8.64 7.12 11.36
CA ASP A 67 -7.68 6.99 10.26
C ASP A 67 -7.66 5.62 9.58
N CYS A 68 -8.19 4.58 10.24
CA CYS A 68 -8.13 3.20 9.80
C CYS A 68 -9.21 2.81 8.77
N LEU A 69 -9.87 3.76 8.11
CA LEU A 69 -10.76 3.45 6.97
C LEU A 69 -10.56 4.45 5.83
N ARG A 70 -9.34 4.99 5.69
CA ARG A 70 -9.00 6.04 4.72
C ARG A 70 -8.19 5.47 3.55
N PRO A 71 -8.84 4.94 2.49
CA PRO A 71 -8.14 4.54 1.28
C PRO A 71 -7.53 5.76 0.57
N PRO A 72 -6.49 5.57 -0.26
CA PRO A 72 -6.00 6.64 -1.11
C PRO A 72 -7.07 7.09 -2.11
N SER A 73 -7.07 8.37 -2.46
CA SER A 73 -7.81 8.88 -3.62
C SER A 73 -7.38 8.17 -4.92
N PRO A 74 -8.26 8.07 -5.93
CA PRO A 74 -7.92 7.53 -7.26
C PRO A 74 -6.66 8.18 -7.83
N ARG A 75 -5.70 7.36 -8.28
CA ARG A 75 -4.36 7.85 -8.66
C ARG A 75 -3.61 6.92 -9.60
N SER A 76 -2.77 7.50 -10.45
CA SER A 76 -1.83 6.81 -11.34
C SER A 76 -0.40 7.33 -11.12
N GLY A 77 0.61 6.56 -11.52
CA GLY A 77 2.03 6.94 -11.36
C GLY A 77 2.53 7.02 -9.91
N HIS A 78 1.77 6.46 -8.97
CA HIS A 78 2.19 6.28 -7.58
C HIS A 78 3.15 5.09 -7.47
N VAL A 79 3.79 4.93 -6.31
CA VAL A 79 4.49 3.69 -5.95
C VAL A 79 3.65 2.87 -4.99
N CYS A 80 3.72 1.54 -5.11
CA CYS A 80 3.21 0.59 -4.13
C CYS A 80 4.31 -0.40 -3.75
N VAL A 81 4.62 -0.50 -2.46
CA VAL A 81 5.70 -1.35 -1.95
C VAL A 81 5.17 -2.25 -0.83
N SER A 82 5.40 -3.56 -0.94
CA SER A 82 5.15 -4.50 0.15
C SER A 82 6.21 -4.35 1.25
N LEU A 83 5.78 -4.31 2.51
CA LEU A 83 6.68 -4.24 3.67
C LEU A 83 6.10 -4.95 4.89
N VAL A 84 6.92 -5.07 5.94
CA VAL A 84 6.45 -5.47 7.28
C VAL A 84 6.32 -4.20 8.12
N TRP A 85 5.10 -3.80 8.43
CA TRP A 85 4.85 -2.61 9.25
C TRP A 85 5.20 -2.92 10.71
N PRO A 86 5.95 -2.05 11.42
CA PRO A 86 6.32 -2.30 12.81
C PRO A 86 5.07 -2.19 13.71
N LYS A 87 4.50 -3.34 14.06
CA LYS A 87 3.36 -3.48 14.98
C LYS A 87 3.54 -4.78 15.76
N GLY A 88 3.86 -4.68 17.05
CA GLY A 88 4.23 -5.82 17.87
C GLY A 88 5.51 -6.53 17.41
N GLU A 89 5.79 -7.71 17.95
CA GLU A 89 7.02 -8.48 17.64
C GLU A 89 7.02 -9.09 16.23
N ALA A 90 5.86 -9.52 15.75
CA ALA A 90 5.73 -10.17 14.43
C ALA A 90 5.66 -9.15 13.27
N GLY A 91 5.25 -7.91 13.53
CA GLY A 91 4.93 -6.94 12.50
C GLY A 91 3.66 -7.28 11.71
N ASP A 92 3.27 -6.38 10.80
CA ASP A 92 2.04 -6.52 9.98
C ASP A 92 2.39 -6.41 8.49
N HIS A 93 2.22 -7.51 7.74
CA HIS A 93 2.45 -7.51 6.29
C HIS A 93 1.49 -6.52 5.62
N SER A 94 2.08 -5.49 5.01
CA SER A 94 1.34 -4.33 4.53
C SER A 94 1.80 -3.88 3.15
N LEU A 95 0.91 -3.19 2.44
CA LEU A 95 1.25 -2.42 1.26
C LEU A 95 1.35 -0.95 1.65
N LEU A 96 2.40 -0.26 1.21
CA LEU A 96 2.57 1.17 1.38
C LEU A 96 2.43 1.86 0.03
N ILE A 97 1.62 2.92 -0.02
CA ILE A 97 1.37 3.73 -1.20
C ILE A 97 1.85 5.15 -0.96
N PHE A 98 2.58 5.70 -1.94
CA PHE A 98 3.05 7.07 -1.90
C PHE A 98 2.91 7.76 -3.27
N GLY A 99 2.48 9.02 -3.22
CA GLY A 99 2.44 9.92 -4.36
C GLY A 99 1.44 9.51 -5.45
N GLY A 100 1.77 9.86 -6.69
CA GLY A 100 0.91 9.73 -7.85
C GLY A 100 0.16 11.02 -8.18
N SER A 101 -0.70 10.94 -9.18
CA SER A 101 -1.59 12.04 -9.58
C SER A 101 -2.92 11.52 -10.10
N ASN A 102 -3.89 12.42 -10.14
CA ASN A 102 -5.17 12.24 -10.81
C ASN A 102 -5.31 13.33 -11.88
N LEU A 103 -5.00 12.98 -13.13
CA LEU A 103 -5.04 13.94 -14.23
C LEU A 103 -6.46 14.43 -14.56
N ALA A 104 -7.50 13.67 -14.18
CA ALA A 104 -8.88 14.10 -14.39
C ALA A 104 -9.30 15.22 -13.43
N THR A 105 -8.76 15.25 -12.21
CA THR A 105 -9.03 16.30 -11.20
C THR A 105 -7.93 17.36 -11.14
N GLY A 106 -6.75 17.09 -11.71
CA GLY A 106 -5.57 17.95 -11.62
C GLY A 106 -4.80 17.81 -10.31
N GLU A 107 -5.17 16.85 -9.45
CA GLU A 107 -4.52 16.62 -8.16
C GLU A 107 -3.20 15.87 -8.31
N SER A 108 -2.19 16.27 -7.55
CA SER A 108 -0.97 15.51 -7.33
C SER A 108 -0.82 15.23 -5.84
N PHE A 109 -0.20 14.09 -5.51
CA PHE A 109 -0.21 13.57 -4.14
C PHE A 109 1.21 13.47 -3.56
N ASN A 110 1.30 13.65 -2.25
CA ASN A 110 2.46 13.37 -1.39
C ASN A 110 2.05 12.72 -0.06
N ASP A 111 0.85 12.15 0.00
CA ASP A 111 0.32 11.42 1.16
C ASP A 111 0.88 9.99 1.22
N LEU A 112 0.84 9.40 2.42
CA LEU A 112 1.16 8.01 2.67
C LEU A 112 -0.07 7.25 3.14
N HIS A 113 -0.30 6.09 2.54
CA HIS A 113 -1.35 5.17 2.94
C HIS A 113 -0.79 3.77 3.12
N ARG A 114 -1.30 3.05 4.12
CA ARG A 114 -0.97 1.67 4.41
C ARG A 114 -2.21 0.80 4.23
N PHE A 115 -2.08 -0.34 3.58
CA PHE A 115 -3.07 -1.42 3.63
C PHE A 115 -2.50 -2.59 4.44
N SER A 116 -3.14 -2.95 5.56
CA SER A 116 -2.82 -4.21 6.24
C SER A 116 -3.45 -5.36 5.47
N ILE A 117 -2.64 -6.33 5.03
CA ILE A 117 -3.12 -7.48 4.26
C ILE A 117 -3.97 -8.38 5.15
N ALA A 118 -3.52 -8.65 6.37
CA ALA A 118 -4.23 -9.51 7.32
C ALA A 118 -5.59 -8.92 7.73
N GLN A 119 -5.62 -7.60 8.02
CA GLN A 119 -6.86 -6.92 8.43
C GLN A 119 -7.71 -6.48 7.22
N ARG A 120 -7.19 -6.58 5.99
CA ARG A 120 -7.78 -6.04 4.76
C ARG A 120 -8.27 -4.60 4.93
N GLN A 121 -7.43 -3.75 5.49
CA GLN A 121 -7.82 -2.43 5.98
C GLN A 121 -6.83 -1.33 5.60
N TRP A 122 -7.36 -0.21 5.12
CA TRP A 122 -6.61 1.00 4.80
C TRP A 122 -6.42 1.91 6.00
N CYS A 123 -5.22 2.44 6.18
CA CYS A 123 -4.92 3.49 7.14
C CYS A 123 -4.21 4.63 6.42
N ALA A 124 -4.65 5.87 6.64
CA ALA A 124 -3.80 7.01 6.39
C ALA A 124 -2.61 6.97 7.37
N VAL A 125 -1.41 7.25 6.88
CA VAL A 125 -0.20 7.28 7.71
C VAL A 125 0.10 8.73 8.04
N GLU A 126 0.11 9.06 9.33
CA GLU A 126 0.60 10.35 9.78
C GLU A 126 2.11 10.44 9.58
N VAL A 127 2.55 11.52 8.94
CA VAL A 127 3.96 11.80 8.66
C VAL A 127 4.43 12.94 9.55
N THR A 128 5.65 12.81 10.06
CA THR A 128 6.31 13.87 10.84
C THR A 128 7.45 14.49 10.03
N GLY A 129 7.69 15.78 10.26
CA GLY A 129 8.66 16.56 9.49
C GLY A 129 8.11 17.10 8.16
N PRO A 130 8.93 17.83 7.38
CA PRO A 130 8.51 18.38 6.10
C PRO A 130 8.23 17.24 5.10
N PRO A 131 7.00 17.14 4.55
CA PRO A 131 6.71 16.11 3.58
C PRO A 131 7.48 16.37 2.28
N PRO A 132 7.83 15.31 1.52
CA PRO A 132 8.37 15.50 0.20
C PRO A 132 7.36 16.22 -0.72
N VAL A 133 7.85 16.96 -1.72
CA VAL A 133 6.99 17.55 -2.74
C VAL A 133 6.21 16.46 -3.47
N GLU A 134 4.96 16.78 -3.84
CA GLU A 134 4.10 15.96 -4.70
C GLU A 134 4.84 15.46 -5.93
N ARG A 135 4.62 14.19 -6.26
CA ARG A 135 5.35 13.52 -7.35
C ARG A 135 4.60 12.32 -7.87
N ASN A 136 4.79 12.04 -9.15
CA ASN A 136 4.31 10.84 -9.83
C ASN A 136 5.43 10.29 -10.72
N SER A 137 5.23 9.12 -11.31
CA SER A 137 6.18 8.47 -12.22
C SER A 137 7.57 8.25 -11.61
N HIS A 138 7.60 7.94 -10.31
CA HIS A 138 8.81 7.72 -9.52
C HIS A 138 8.91 6.24 -9.08
N SER A 139 10.05 5.86 -8.51
CA SER A 139 10.31 4.51 -8.01
C SER A 139 10.60 4.49 -6.52
N ALA A 140 10.25 3.40 -5.85
CA ALA A 140 10.58 3.16 -4.46
C ALA A 140 10.90 1.67 -4.23
N THR A 141 11.72 1.40 -3.23
CA THR A 141 11.98 0.05 -2.72
C THR A 141 12.06 0.08 -1.21
N TYR A 142 11.66 -1.01 -0.57
CA TYR A 142 11.75 -1.15 0.87
C TYR A 142 13.01 -1.94 1.24
N LEU A 143 13.87 -1.33 2.04
CA LEU A 143 15.03 -1.97 2.63
C LEU A 143 14.73 -2.30 4.09
N ARG A 144 14.68 -3.59 4.42
CA ARG A 144 14.54 -4.03 5.81
C ARG A 144 15.87 -3.84 6.53
N GLY A 145 15.94 -2.91 7.47
CA GLY A 145 17.12 -2.74 8.32
C GLY A 145 17.36 -3.99 9.18
N SER A 146 18.60 -4.48 9.21
CA SER A 146 19.05 -5.47 10.21
C SER A 146 19.22 -4.74 11.55
N GLY A 147 18.25 -4.87 12.44
CA GLY A 147 18.31 -4.28 13.76
C GLY A 147 19.34 -4.97 14.66
N THR A 148 20.62 -4.64 14.53
CA THR A 148 21.56 -4.75 15.65
C THR A 148 21.73 -3.35 16.23
N ARG A 149 20.93 -3.01 17.23
CA ARG A 149 21.27 -1.89 18.12
C ARG A 149 22.44 -2.35 18.99
N THR A 150 23.67 -2.13 18.54
CA THR A 150 24.82 -2.17 19.44
C THR A 150 24.72 -0.91 20.31
N GLY A 151 24.33 -1.09 21.57
CA GLY A 151 24.41 -0.03 22.55
C GLY A 151 25.85 0.44 22.67
N VAL A 152 26.08 1.73 22.51
CA VAL A 152 27.30 2.36 23.00
C VAL A 152 27.04 2.64 24.47
N GLU A 153 27.66 1.86 25.36
CA GLU A 153 27.85 2.27 26.74
C GLU A 153 28.84 3.44 26.72
N GLU A 154 28.35 4.66 26.92
CA GLU A 154 29.21 5.76 27.34
C GLU A 154 29.56 5.54 28.82
N GLY A 155 30.70 4.88 29.04
CA GLY A 155 31.42 4.99 30.30
C GLY A 155 32.30 6.22 30.28
N THR A 156 31.99 7.20 31.14
CA THR A 156 32.83 7.74 32.23
C THR A 156 32.07 8.82 32.97
#